data_AF-A0AAN7ZWB7-F1
#
_entry.id   AF-A0AAN7ZWB7-F1
#
_cell.length_a   1.000
_cell.length_b   1.000
_cell.length_c   1.000
_cell.angle_alpha   90.00
_cell.angle_beta   90.00
_cell.angle_gamma   90.00
#
_symmetry.space_group_name_H-M   'P 1'
#
loop_
_entity.id
_entity.type
_entity.pdbx_description
1 polymer ?
#
loop_
_entity_poly.entity_id
_entity_poly.type
_entity_poly.pdbx_seq_one_letter_code
_entity_poly.pdbx_strand_id
1 'polypeptide(L)'
;MENDDHDYTSTTYDKVCPVEYTYKMSAKEIESFVKLKVTNNNLFSGKRNTSMWAWRAILKHMGLHFKMTHVQASKKWENLKKRYKGLKNPPAGVKVYPEAWPFFNLMDDAMEGRLVGDTPLLEALPPSRNFPSILKPKRRRVSMVPNSYMTSVEGGPEIEVTLNGDDDEEAAQDGSIMQEMERNRDLMDSEKQVIERERQVLQRERAVLDREIAALDRERASLERERATVDREKALLEREKTMLERDKEAVRRDRLALEREKARLERLCAPRERTKDASEDSSKGKDSDVTDRKEQFLNLFERLIENF
;
A
#
# COMPACT_ATOMS: atom_id res chain seq x y z
N MET A 1 -11.34 -37.54 -5.18
CA MET A 1 -11.28 -36.29 -5.96
C MET A 1 -10.16 -35.46 -5.36
N GLU A 2 -8.93 -35.80 -5.72
CA GLU A 2 -7.69 -35.16 -5.28
C GLU A 2 -6.95 -34.89 -6.57
N ASN A 3 -6.99 -33.66 -7.07
CA ASN A 3 -6.15 -33.09 -8.12
C ASN A 3 -6.64 -31.64 -8.32
N ASP A 4 -5.80 -30.65 -7.97
CA ASP A 4 -5.77 -29.23 -8.43
C ASP A 4 -5.16 -28.25 -7.40
N ASP A 5 -4.64 -28.75 -6.29
CA ASP A 5 -4.06 -27.89 -5.25
C ASP A 5 -2.72 -27.23 -5.63
N HIS A 6 -2.09 -27.66 -6.73
CA HIS A 6 -0.78 -27.19 -7.18
C HIS A 6 -0.84 -26.06 -8.22
N ASP A 7 -1.94 -25.92 -8.96
CA ASP A 7 -2.05 -24.91 -10.03
C ASP A 7 -2.09 -23.47 -9.48
N TYR A 8 -2.65 -23.28 -8.28
CA TYR A 8 -2.65 -21.97 -7.61
C TYR A 8 -1.24 -21.51 -7.17
N THR A 9 -0.29 -22.45 -7.04
CA THR A 9 1.10 -22.11 -6.72
C THR A 9 1.89 -21.64 -7.95
N SER A 10 1.40 -21.87 -9.16
CA SER A 10 2.01 -21.36 -10.38
C SER A 10 1.74 -19.86 -10.55
N THR A 11 2.77 -19.11 -10.94
CA THR A 11 2.69 -17.66 -11.26
C THR A 11 1.70 -17.38 -12.41
N THR A 12 1.34 -18.41 -13.18
CA THR A 12 0.33 -18.36 -14.23
C THR A 12 -1.07 -18.10 -13.70
N TYR A 13 -1.42 -18.55 -12.49
CA TYR A 13 -2.77 -18.38 -11.93
C TYR A 13 -3.09 -16.93 -11.57
N ASP A 14 -2.07 -16.16 -11.16
CA ASP A 14 -2.22 -14.70 -10.96
C ASP A 14 -2.52 -13.94 -12.27
N LYS A 15 -2.31 -14.55 -13.44
CA LYS A 15 -2.70 -14.00 -14.75
C LYS A 15 -4.15 -14.36 -15.14
N VAL A 16 -4.74 -15.39 -14.54
CA VAL A 16 -6.06 -15.92 -14.90
C VAL A 16 -7.18 -15.25 -14.10
N CYS A 17 -6.92 -14.77 -12.88
CA CYS A 17 -7.90 -14.02 -12.09
C CYS A 17 -8.07 -12.60 -12.68
N PRO A 18 -9.20 -12.30 -13.34
CA PRO A 18 -9.41 -10.99 -13.96
C PRO A 18 -9.44 -9.90 -12.88
N VAL A 19 -8.79 -8.77 -13.18
CA VAL A 19 -8.67 -7.57 -12.31
C VAL A 19 -10.04 -6.99 -11.91
N GLU A 20 -11.13 -7.42 -12.54
CA GLU A 20 -12.47 -6.85 -12.43
C GLU A 20 -13.28 -7.28 -11.19
N TYR A 21 -12.94 -8.38 -10.50
CA TYR A 21 -13.62 -8.77 -9.27
C TYR A 21 -12.81 -8.39 -8.03
N THR A 22 -13.08 -7.21 -7.47
CA THR A 22 -12.62 -6.87 -6.11
C THR A 22 -13.50 -7.57 -5.08
N TYR A 23 -13.14 -8.80 -4.72
CA TYR A 23 -13.83 -9.55 -3.65
C TYR A 23 -13.91 -8.71 -2.36
N LYS A 24 -15.12 -8.55 -1.83
CA LYS A 24 -15.36 -7.83 -0.58
C LYS A 24 -15.34 -8.81 0.59
N MET A 25 -14.23 -8.83 1.33
CA MET A 25 -14.12 -9.63 2.54
C MET A 25 -15.17 -9.23 3.58
N SER A 26 -15.82 -10.23 4.17
CA SER A 26 -16.71 -10.05 5.32
C SER A 26 -15.95 -9.61 6.57
N ALA A 27 -16.66 -9.11 7.58
CA ALA A 27 -16.04 -8.67 8.83
C ALA A 27 -15.27 -9.81 9.53
N LYS A 28 -15.86 -11.01 9.60
CA LYS A 28 -15.22 -12.21 10.16
C LYS A 28 -13.97 -12.62 9.38
N GLU A 29 -14.01 -12.54 8.05
CA GLU A 29 -12.84 -12.82 7.22
C GLU A 29 -11.74 -11.79 7.49
N ILE A 30 -12.05 -10.50 7.65
CA ILE A 30 -11.06 -9.46 7.98
C ILE A 30 -10.42 -9.73 9.34
N GLU A 31 -11.20 -10.12 10.36
CA GLU A 31 -10.69 -10.49 11.68
C GLU A 31 -9.69 -11.66 11.61
N SER A 32 -10.09 -12.77 11.00
CA SER A 32 -9.22 -13.94 10.82
C SER A 32 -7.98 -13.60 9.99
N PHE A 33 -8.13 -12.78 8.95
CA PHE A 33 -7.03 -12.34 8.08
C PHE A 33 -5.98 -11.53 8.84
N VAL A 34 -6.42 -10.56 9.65
CA VAL A 34 -5.52 -9.73 10.46
C VAL A 34 -4.80 -10.60 11.50
N LYS A 35 -5.52 -11.48 12.21
CA LYS A 35 -4.93 -12.41 13.18
C LYS A 35 -3.87 -13.30 12.52
N LEU A 36 -4.21 -13.98 11.43
CA LEU A 36 -3.31 -14.88 10.72
C LEU A 36 -2.06 -14.15 10.22
N LYS A 37 -2.19 -12.93 9.71
CA LYS A 37 -1.03 -12.13 9.30
C LYS A 37 -0.10 -11.85 10.48
N VAL A 38 -0.64 -11.42 11.61
CA VAL A 38 0.14 -11.02 12.79
C VAL A 38 0.83 -12.24 13.41
N THR A 39 0.12 -13.36 13.56
CA THR A 39 0.69 -14.61 14.06
C THR A 39 1.80 -15.13 13.15
N ASN A 40 1.63 -15.02 11.83
CA ASN A 40 2.61 -15.46 10.84
C ASN A 40 3.54 -14.34 10.36
N ASN A 41 3.78 -13.32 11.19
CA ASN A 41 4.59 -12.16 10.80
C ASN A 41 6.04 -12.54 10.46
N ASN A 42 6.54 -13.66 11.02
CA ASN A 42 7.83 -14.27 10.68
C ASN A 42 7.96 -14.70 9.22
N LEU A 43 6.86 -15.07 8.54
CA LEU A 43 6.87 -15.45 7.12
C LEU A 43 7.13 -14.25 6.21
N PHE A 44 6.85 -13.03 6.68
CA PHE A 44 7.07 -11.78 5.97
C PHE A 44 8.49 -11.23 6.16
N SER A 45 9.50 -12.12 6.16
CA SER A 45 10.91 -11.84 6.47
C SER A 45 11.67 -10.97 5.43
N GLY A 46 10.98 -10.37 4.45
CA GLY A 46 11.58 -9.47 3.46
C GLY A 46 12.50 -10.13 2.41
N LYS A 47 12.73 -11.45 2.50
CA LYS A 47 13.46 -12.23 1.49
C LYS A 47 12.64 -12.32 0.18
N ARG A 48 13.31 -12.56 -0.95
CA ARG A 48 12.66 -12.59 -2.29
C ARG A 48 11.49 -13.58 -2.28
N ASN A 49 10.34 -13.14 -2.78
CA ASN A 49 9.09 -13.90 -2.89
C ASN A 49 8.48 -14.45 -1.59
N THR A 50 9.06 -14.26 -0.41
CA THR A 50 8.51 -14.86 0.82
C THR A 50 7.17 -14.27 1.21
N SER A 51 6.99 -12.96 1.00
CA SER A 51 5.71 -12.28 1.22
C SER A 51 4.59 -12.81 0.32
N MET A 52 4.89 -13.12 -0.95
CA MET A 52 3.95 -13.73 -1.88
C MET A 52 3.45 -15.08 -1.35
N TRP A 53 4.37 -15.95 -0.94
CA TRP A 53 4.03 -17.26 -0.37
C TRP A 53 3.26 -17.15 0.95
N ALA A 54 3.65 -16.22 1.82
CA ALA A 54 2.95 -15.98 3.08
C ALA A 54 1.50 -15.55 2.84
N TRP A 55 1.25 -14.64 1.91
CA TRP A 55 -0.11 -14.23 1.54
C TRP A 55 -0.91 -15.37 0.93
N ARG A 56 -0.33 -16.17 0.02
CA ARG A 56 -1.00 -17.35 -0.55
C ARG A 56 -1.37 -18.37 0.52
N ALA A 57 -0.50 -18.59 1.50
CA ALA A 57 -0.76 -19.51 2.61
C ALA A 57 -1.95 -19.04 3.46
N ILE A 58 -2.00 -17.75 3.82
CA ILE A 58 -3.14 -17.17 4.55
C ILE A 58 -4.44 -17.32 3.76
N LEU A 59 -4.42 -17.02 2.45
CA LEU A 59 -5.59 -17.14 1.59
C LEU A 59 -6.06 -18.58 1.42
N LYS A 60 -5.14 -19.54 1.30
CA LYS A 60 -5.46 -20.96 1.23
C LYS A 60 -6.12 -21.42 2.52
N HIS A 61 -5.55 -21.09 3.68
CA HIS A 61 -6.10 -21.43 4.99
C HIS A 61 -7.53 -20.90 5.19
N MET A 62 -7.83 -19.70 4.69
CA MET A 62 -9.16 -19.10 4.77
C MET A 62 -10.12 -19.54 3.66
N GLY A 63 -9.68 -20.36 2.70
CA GLY A 63 -10.49 -20.74 1.54
C GLY A 63 -10.77 -19.58 0.56
N LEU A 64 -9.95 -18.52 0.59
CA LEU A 64 -10.11 -17.30 -0.22
C LEU A 64 -9.19 -17.23 -1.44
N HIS A 65 -8.33 -18.23 -1.63
CA HIS A 65 -7.34 -18.27 -2.71
C HIS A 65 -7.93 -18.16 -4.12
N PHE A 66 -9.13 -18.72 -4.36
CA PHE A 66 -9.83 -18.58 -5.65
C PHE A 66 -10.59 -17.26 -5.81
N LYS A 67 -10.75 -16.49 -4.73
CA LYS A 67 -11.53 -15.23 -4.72
C LYS A 67 -10.65 -13.99 -4.72
N MET A 68 -9.43 -14.11 -4.20
CA MET A 68 -8.52 -12.99 -4.03
C MET A 68 -7.08 -13.45 -4.28
N THR A 69 -6.31 -12.62 -4.99
CA THR A 69 -4.88 -12.87 -5.24
C THR A 69 -4.02 -12.42 -4.07
N HIS A 70 -2.78 -12.91 -4.02
CA HIS A 70 -1.80 -12.50 -3.02
C HIS A 70 -1.49 -10.99 -3.06
N VAL A 71 -1.52 -10.38 -4.26
CA VAL A 71 -1.36 -8.93 -4.45
C VAL A 71 -2.53 -8.17 -3.83
N GLN A 72 -3.76 -8.63 -4.07
CA GLN A 72 -4.96 -8.03 -3.49
C GLN A 72 -4.99 -8.16 -1.97
N ALA A 73 -4.54 -9.31 -1.42
CA ALA A 73 -4.38 -9.51 0.02
C ALA A 73 -3.38 -8.52 0.63
N SER A 74 -2.21 -8.37 0.00
CA SER A 74 -1.19 -7.40 0.40
C SER A 74 -1.77 -5.97 0.41
N LYS A 75 -2.46 -5.58 -0.68
CA LYS A 75 -3.11 -4.27 -0.79
C LYS A 75 -4.21 -4.06 0.25
N LYS A 76 -4.98 -5.10 0.59
CA LYS A 76 -5.98 -5.07 1.66
C LYS A 76 -5.33 -4.77 3.01
N TRP A 77 -4.23 -5.45 3.34
CA TRP A 77 -3.46 -5.20 4.56
C TRP A 77 -2.90 -3.78 4.63
N GLU A 78 -2.32 -3.28 3.52
CA GLU A 78 -1.83 -1.90 3.45
C GLU A 78 -2.95 -0.85 3.64
N ASN A 79 -4.13 -1.09 3.05
CA ASN A 79 -5.28 -0.22 3.22
C ASN A 79 -5.79 -0.20 4.67
N LEU A 80 -5.81 -1.36 5.34
CA LEU A 80 -6.16 -1.45 6.77
C LEU A 80 -5.17 -0.65 7.62
N LYS A 81 -3.85 -0.83 7.40
CA LYS A 81 -2.81 -0.06 8.10
C LYS A 81 -2.92 1.45 7.84
N LYS A 82 -3.17 1.86 6.59
CA LYS A 82 -3.29 3.29 6.23
C LYS A 82 -4.46 3.93 6.98
N ARG A 83 -5.61 3.27 7.00
CA ARG A 83 -6.79 3.76 7.73
C ARG A 83 -6.55 3.80 9.24
N TYR A 84 -5.96 2.75 9.81
CA TYR A 84 -5.55 2.73 11.22
C TYR A 84 -4.63 3.91 11.57
N LYS A 85 -3.56 4.14 10.80
CA LYS A 85 -2.61 5.24 11.05
C LYS A 85 -3.27 6.62 11.00
N GLY A 86 -4.19 6.84 10.05
CA GLY A 86 -4.91 8.11 9.94
C GLY A 86 -5.87 8.36 11.11
N LEU A 87 -6.40 7.29 11.73
CA LEU A 87 -7.25 7.39 12.91
C LEU A 87 -6.43 7.54 14.21
N LYS A 88 -5.28 6.85 14.31
CA LYS A 88 -4.40 6.90 15.48
C LYS A 88 -3.67 8.24 15.61
N ASN A 89 -3.21 8.79 14.48
CA ASN A 89 -2.42 10.02 14.43
C ASN A 89 -3.07 11.04 13.47
N PRO A 90 -4.15 11.72 13.89
CA PRO A 90 -4.82 12.69 13.04
C PRO A 90 -3.95 13.93 12.80
N PRO A 91 -4.04 14.57 11.63
CA PRO A 91 -3.44 15.89 11.39
C PRO A 91 -3.92 16.92 12.42
N ALA A 92 -3.04 17.85 12.79
CA ALA A 92 -3.34 18.86 13.80
C ALA A 92 -4.65 19.60 13.49
N GLY A 93 -5.60 19.55 14.44
CA GLY A 93 -6.89 20.22 14.34
C GLY A 93 -8.06 19.37 13.83
N VAL A 94 -7.85 18.13 13.40
CA VAL A 94 -8.94 17.24 12.95
C VAL A 94 -9.40 16.33 14.09
N LYS A 95 -10.66 16.45 14.52
CA LYS A 95 -11.29 15.46 15.42
C LYS A 95 -11.60 14.21 14.63
N VAL A 96 -11.01 13.10 15.04
CA VAL A 96 -11.23 11.80 14.43
C VAL A 96 -11.84 10.86 15.47
N TYR A 97 -12.73 9.98 15.02
CA TYR A 97 -13.46 9.04 15.87
C TYR A 97 -13.02 7.61 15.56
N PRO A 98 -12.00 7.08 16.26
CA PRO A 98 -11.54 5.71 16.08
C PRO A 98 -12.64 4.65 16.24
N GLU A 99 -13.58 4.89 17.16
CA GLU A 99 -14.70 3.99 17.49
C GLU A 99 -15.70 3.78 16.34
N ALA A 100 -15.76 4.72 15.38
CA ALA A 100 -16.63 4.61 14.22
C ALA A 100 -16.14 3.55 13.21
N TRP A 101 -14.90 3.07 13.35
CA TRP A 101 -14.36 2.03 12.49
C TRP A 101 -14.27 0.68 13.22
N PRO A 102 -15.07 -0.32 12.82
CA PRO A 102 -15.16 -1.60 13.55
C PRO A 102 -13.84 -2.35 13.71
N PHE A 103 -12.86 -2.11 12.83
CA PHE A 103 -11.56 -2.78 12.85
C PHE A 103 -10.46 -1.96 13.53
N PHE A 104 -10.78 -0.82 14.16
CA PHE A 104 -9.78 0.01 14.82
C PHE A 104 -9.08 -0.76 15.95
N ASN A 105 -9.83 -1.27 16.93
CA ASN A 105 -9.29 -2.04 18.06
C ASN A 105 -8.54 -3.29 17.58
N LEU A 106 -9.11 -4.00 16.60
CA LEU A 106 -8.45 -5.16 15.97
C LEU A 106 -7.07 -4.81 15.39
N MET A 107 -6.97 -3.69 14.67
CA MET A 107 -5.70 -3.22 14.11
C MET A 107 -4.77 -2.62 15.17
N ASP A 108 -5.32 -1.98 16.20
CA ASP A 108 -4.56 -1.46 17.35
C ASP A 108 -3.87 -2.62 18.08
N ASP A 109 -4.62 -3.67 18.41
CA ASP A 109 -4.10 -4.86 19.08
C ASP A 109 -3.11 -5.64 18.19
N ALA A 110 -3.35 -5.69 16.88
CA ALA A 110 -2.44 -6.28 15.90
C ALA A 110 -1.10 -5.52 15.80
N MET A 111 -1.13 -4.19 15.89
CA MET A 111 0.05 -3.34 15.73
C MET A 111 0.82 -3.15 17.03
N GLU A 112 0.13 -3.19 18.18
CA GLU A 112 0.73 -3.09 19.52
C GLU A 112 1.14 -4.47 20.08
N GLY A 113 0.93 -5.54 19.31
CA GLY A 113 1.39 -6.89 19.63
C GLY A 113 0.54 -7.63 20.67
N ARG A 114 -0.63 -7.09 21.04
CA ARG A 114 -1.55 -7.68 22.03
C ARG A 114 -2.27 -8.93 21.54
N LEU A 115 -2.40 -9.12 20.22
CA LEU A 115 -2.97 -10.36 19.64
C LEU A 115 -1.99 -11.55 19.60
N VAL A 116 -0.77 -11.37 20.11
CA VAL A 116 0.18 -12.48 20.30
C VAL A 116 -0.23 -13.25 21.56
N GLY A 117 -1.24 -14.11 21.46
CA GLY A 117 -1.64 -14.99 22.60
C GLY A 117 -3.03 -15.63 22.57
N ASP A 118 -4.00 -15.09 21.82
CA ASP A 118 -5.43 -15.45 22.01
C ASP A 118 -5.99 -16.54 21.08
N THR A 119 -5.18 -17.40 20.48
CA THR A 119 -5.64 -18.63 19.79
C THR A 119 -4.49 -19.62 19.65
N PRO A 120 -4.76 -20.94 19.67
CA PRO A 120 -3.75 -21.95 19.95
C PRO A 120 -2.64 -21.89 18.90
N LEU A 121 -1.40 -22.00 19.38
CA LEU A 121 -0.23 -22.27 18.55
C LEU A 121 -0.60 -23.41 17.58
N LEU A 122 -0.71 -23.10 16.29
CA LEU A 122 -0.59 -24.12 15.28
C LEU A 122 0.87 -24.56 15.35
N GLU A 123 1.12 -25.57 16.18
CA GLU A 123 2.29 -26.40 16.07
C GLU A 123 2.35 -26.85 14.62
N ALA A 124 3.45 -26.51 13.95
CA ALA A 124 3.70 -27.00 12.62
C ALA A 124 3.52 -28.52 12.67
N LEU A 125 2.46 -29.03 12.03
CA LEU A 125 2.42 -30.45 11.75
C LEU A 125 3.73 -30.71 10.99
N PRO A 126 4.62 -31.55 11.52
CA PRO A 126 5.94 -31.73 10.95
C PRO A 126 5.77 -32.10 9.49
N PRO A 127 6.69 -31.66 8.61
CA PRO A 127 6.82 -32.36 7.34
C PRO A 127 7.01 -33.83 7.72
N SER A 128 6.12 -34.71 7.26
CA SER A 128 6.43 -36.12 7.18
C SER A 128 7.60 -36.26 6.21
N ARG A 129 8.80 -36.00 6.74
CA ARG A 129 10.05 -36.63 6.40
C ARG A 129 10.16 -37.75 7.42
N ASN A 130 9.80 -38.98 7.06
CA ASN A 130 10.82 -39.93 6.62
C ASN A 130 12.02 -39.28 5.92
N PHE A 131 12.89 -38.63 6.69
CA PHE A 131 14.32 -38.60 6.41
C PHE A 131 15.07 -38.53 7.75
N PRO A 132 16.01 -39.46 7.99
CA PRO A 132 16.67 -39.65 9.27
C PRO A 132 17.54 -38.45 9.66
N SER A 133 17.58 -38.16 10.96
CA SER A 133 18.44 -37.15 11.56
C SER A 133 19.91 -37.47 11.29
N ILE A 134 20.56 -36.60 10.50
CA ILE A 134 22.02 -36.56 10.35
C ILE A 134 22.61 -36.09 11.69
N LEU A 135 23.16 -37.04 12.43
CA LEU A 135 24.12 -36.79 13.49
C LEU A 135 25.38 -36.16 12.88
N LYS A 136 25.90 -35.14 13.56
CA LYS A 136 27.20 -34.51 13.29
C LYS A 136 28.29 -35.58 13.10
N PRO A 137 29.10 -35.56 12.03
CA PRO A 137 30.29 -36.40 11.98
C PRO A 137 31.43 -35.75 12.78
N LYS A 138 31.81 -36.40 13.88
CA LYS A 138 33.12 -36.26 14.50
C LYS A 138 34.18 -36.71 13.50
N ARG A 139 35.20 -35.87 13.27
CA ARG A 139 36.46 -36.25 12.64
C ARG A 139 37.06 -37.45 13.36
N ARG A 140 37.24 -38.57 12.66
CA ARG A 140 38.24 -39.59 12.94
C ARG A 140 38.99 -39.88 11.64
N ARG A 141 40.29 -39.64 11.66
CA ARG A 141 41.23 -40.13 10.64
C ARG A 141 41.20 -41.65 10.67
N VAL A 142 40.98 -42.29 9.53
CA VAL A 142 41.51 -43.62 9.25
C VAL A 142 42.02 -43.62 7.82
N SER A 143 43.26 -44.07 7.72
CA SER A 143 44.07 -44.33 6.54
C SER A 143 43.31 -45.06 5.43
N MET A 144 43.40 -44.58 4.19
CA MET A 144 43.21 -45.41 3.01
C MET A 144 44.58 -45.76 2.46
N VAL A 145 44.88 -47.06 2.50
CA VAL A 145 45.94 -47.72 1.76
C VAL A 145 45.59 -47.64 0.26
N PRO A 146 46.52 -47.27 -0.62
CA PRO A 146 46.35 -47.46 -2.05
C PRO A 146 46.85 -48.86 -2.43
N ASN A 147 45.95 -49.74 -2.85
CA ASN A 147 46.35 -50.99 -3.50
C ASN A 147 46.49 -50.70 -5.00
N SER A 148 47.67 -50.19 -5.37
CA SER A 148 48.15 -50.14 -6.75
C SER A 148 49.00 -51.39 -6.97
N TYR A 149 48.49 -52.32 -7.76
CA TYR A 149 49.29 -53.44 -8.26
C TYR A 149 50.06 -52.93 -9.49
N MET A 150 51.27 -52.44 -9.23
CA MET A 150 52.35 -52.36 -10.20
C MET A 150 53.47 -53.24 -9.65
N THR A 151 53.77 -54.34 -10.32
CA THR A 151 54.96 -55.15 -10.03
C THR A 151 55.66 -55.41 -11.35
N SER A 152 56.84 -54.80 -11.49
CA SER A 152 57.84 -55.19 -12.47
C SER A 152 59.10 -55.64 -11.72
N VAL A 153 59.42 -56.92 -11.94
CA VAL A 153 60.76 -57.50 -12.18
C VAL A 153 61.84 -57.32 -11.12
N GLU A 154 62.17 -58.40 -10.39
CA GLU A 154 63.48 -59.07 -10.43
C GLU A 154 63.47 -60.38 -9.61
N GLY A 155 63.93 -61.48 -10.22
CA GLY A 155 64.25 -62.75 -9.54
C GLY A 155 63.31 -63.92 -9.86
N GLY A 156 63.66 -64.74 -10.86
CA GLY A 156 63.08 -66.08 -11.07
C GLY A 156 63.55 -67.10 -10.02
N PRO A 157 63.25 -68.41 -10.15
CA PRO A 157 62.63 -69.10 -11.29
C PRO A 157 61.36 -69.89 -10.89
N GLU A 158 60.49 -70.22 -11.85
CA GLU A 158 60.07 -71.60 -12.14
C GLU A 158 58.92 -71.62 -13.16
N ILE A 159 59.07 -72.59 -14.06
CA ILE A 159 58.30 -72.91 -15.26
C ILE A 159 56.85 -73.25 -14.93
N GLU A 160 55.88 -72.67 -15.66
CA GLU A 160 54.86 -73.46 -16.36
C GLU A 160 54.17 -72.59 -17.44
N VAL A 161 54.54 -72.85 -18.69
CA VAL A 161 53.88 -72.34 -19.88
C VAL A 161 52.63 -73.19 -20.09
N THR A 162 51.45 -72.63 -19.83
CA THR A 162 50.20 -73.13 -20.40
C THR A 162 49.69 -72.09 -21.40
N LEU A 163 50.11 -72.31 -22.64
CA LEU A 163 49.45 -71.82 -23.84
C LEU A 163 48.03 -72.41 -23.87
N ASN A 164 47.00 -71.62 -23.59
CA ASN A 164 45.65 -71.89 -24.06
C ASN A 164 45.10 -70.57 -24.60
N GLY A 165 44.94 -70.53 -25.92
CA GLY A 165 44.25 -69.45 -26.61
C GLY A 165 42.75 -69.61 -26.43
N ASP A 166 42.10 -68.51 -26.09
CA ASP A 166 40.65 -68.30 -26.19
C ASP A 166 40.48 -66.87 -26.76
N ASP A 167 40.65 -66.74 -28.08
CA ASP A 167 40.55 -65.47 -28.83
C ASP A 167 39.09 -64.99 -29.05
N ASP A 168 38.12 -65.52 -28.29
CA ASP A 168 36.69 -65.26 -28.50
C ASP A 168 36.01 -64.39 -27.42
N GLU A 169 36.72 -63.96 -26.36
CA GLU A 169 36.16 -63.06 -25.32
C GLU A 169 36.49 -61.55 -25.50
N GLU A 170 37.57 -61.18 -26.22
CA GLU A 170 37.96 -59.75 -26.34
C GLU A 170 37.01 -58.92 -27.22
N ALA A 171 36.40 -59.52 -28.24
CA ALA A 171 35.51 -58.80 -29.17
C ALA A 171 34.18 -58.35 -28.52
N ALA A 172 33.73 -59.05 -27.49
CA ALA A 172 32.52 -58.70 -26.75
C ALA A 172 32.73 -57.52 -25.79
N GLN A 173 33.96 -57.38 -25.24
CA GLN A 173 34.32 -56.30 -24.33
C GLN A 173 34.49 -54.96 -25.06
N ASP A 174 35.10 -54.98 -26.26
CA ASP A 174 35.34 -53.78 -27.09
C ASP A 174 34.03 -53.14 -27.61
N GLY A 175 33.05 -53.97 -28.00
CA GLY A 175 31.71 -53.49 -28.37
C GLY A 175 30.96 -52.83 -27.22
N SER A 176 31.16 -53.30 -25.97
CA SER A 176 30.54 -52.72 -24.78
C SER A 176 31.11 -51.34 -24.44
N ILE A 177 32.43 -51.15 -24.59
CA ILE A 177 33.12 -49.88 -24.34
C ILE A 177 32.72 -48.83 -25.38
N MET A 178 32.65 -49.21 -26.67
CA MET A 178 32.22 -48.31 -27.74
C MET A 178 30.78 -47.83 -27.54
N GLN A 179 29.88 -48.73 -27.12
CA GLN A 179 28.49 -48.38 -26.83
C GLN A 179 28.36 -47.46 -25.60
N GLU A 180 29.23 -47.61 -24.60
CA GLU A 180 29.25 -46.73 -23.43
C GLU A 180 29.80 -45.33 -23.74
N MET A 181 30.79 -45.23 -24.63
CA MET A 181 31.26 -43.94 -25.17
C MET A 181 30.19 -43.23 -26.00
N GLU A 182 29.41 -43.97 -26.79
CA GLU A 182 28.32 -43.42 -27.58
C GLU A 182 27.18 -42.90 -26.70
N ARG A 183 26.77 -43.68 -25.67
CA ARG A 183 25.83 -43.19 -24.64
C ARG A 183 26.34 -41.94 -23.92
N ASN A 184 27.62 -41.88 -23.55
CA ASN A 184 28.21 -40.69 -22.92
C ASN A 184 28.21 -39.47 -23.86
N ARG A 185 28.43 -39.68 -25.16
CA ARG A 185 28.34 -38.60 -26.16
C ARG A 185 26.91 -38.06 -26.26
N ASP A 186 25.91 -38.95 -26.30
CA ASP A 186 24.50 -38.57 -26.35
C ASP A 186 24.04 -37.82 -25.09
N LEU A 187 24.54 -38.22 -23.92
CA LEU A 187 24.30 -37.52 -22.66
C LEU A 187 24.91 -36.11 -22.68
N MET A 188 26.17 -35.98 -23.11
CA MET A 188 26.85 -34.67 -23.24
C MET A 188 26.14 -33.75 -24.24
N ASP A 189 25.66 -34.28 -25.36
CA ASP A 189 24.93 -33.49 -26.35
C ASP A 189 23.51 -33.12 -25.85
N SER A 190 22.88 -33.99 -25.06
CA SER A 190 21.63 -33.67 -24.34
C SER A 190 21.84 -32.56 -23.32
N GLU A 191 22.92 -32.61 -22.53
CA GLU A 191 23.29 -31.56 -21.57
C GLU A 191 23.56 -30.22 -22.26
N LYS A 192 24.31 -30.21 -23.37
CA LYS A 192 24.52 -28.99 -24.17
C LYS A 192 23.20 -28.39 -24.65
N GLN A 193 22.25 -29.23 -25.11
CA GLN A 193 20.94 -28.72 -25.51
C GLN A 193 20.16 -28.13 -24.33
N VAL A 194 20.27 -28.70 -23.13
CA VAL A 194 19.65 -28.14 -21.92
C VAL A 194 20.25 -26.76 -21.60
N ILE A 195 21.57 -26.65 -21.59
CA ILE A 195 22.28 -25.38 -21.32
C ILE A 195 21.92 -24.32 -22.37
N GLU A 196 21.82 -24.68 -23.65
CA GLU A 196 21.43 -23.74 -24.69
C GLU A 196 19.98 -23.26 -24.50
N ARG A 197 19.05 -24.14 -24.09
CA ARG A 197 17.68 -23.74 -23.75
C ARG A 197 17.65 -22.80 -22.55
N GLU A 198 18.42 -23.08 -21.50
CA GLU A 198 18.55 -22.20 -20.33
C GLU A 198 19.11 -20.82 -20.71
N ARG A 199 20.13 -20.78 -21.58
CA ARG A 199 20.70 -19.52 -22.09
C ARG A 199 19.65 -18.67 -22.79
N GLN A 200 18.81 -19.29 -23.63
CA GLN A 200 17.72 -18.59 -24.31
C GLN A 200 16.63 -18.10 -23.34
N VAL A 201 16.33 -18.86 -22.29
CA VAL A 201 15.40 -18.41 -21.23
C VAL A 201 15.97 -17.18 -20.53
N LEU A 202 17.22 -17.21 -20.09
CA LEU A 202 17.89 -16.07 -19.44
C LEU A 202 17.95 -14.84 -20.35
N GLN A 203 18.16 -15.02 -21.66
CA GLN A 203 18.13 -13.92 -22.61
C GLN A 203 16.74 -13.28 -22.72
N ARG A 204 15.67 -14.08 -22.70
CA ARG A 204 14.29 -13.57 -22.68
C ARG A 204 13.99 -12.83 -21.37
N GLU A 205 14.42 -13.37 -20.24
CA GLU A 205 14.27 -12.71 -18.93
C GLU A 205 14.98 -11.36 -18.88
N ARG A 206 16.22 -11.28 -19.39
CA ARG A 206 16.96 -10.02 -19.51
C ARG A 206 16.18 -8.99 -20.34
N ALA A 207 15.67 -9.40 -21.50
CA ALA A 207 14.88 -8.52 -22.35
C ALA A 207 13.56 -8.05 -21.71
N VAL A 208 12.97 -8.84 -20.79
CA VAL A 208 11.81 -8.41 -20.00
C VAL A 208 12.24 -7.37 -18.96
N LEU A 209 13.32 -7.62 -18.22
CA LEU A 209 13.86 -6.68 -17.24
C LEU A 209 14.24 -5.33 -17.88
N ASP A 210 14.86 -5.34 -19.06
CA ASP A 210 15.21 -4.11 -19.76
C ASP A 210 13.97 -3.28 -20.15
N ARG A 211 12.87 -3.95 -20.51
CA ARG A 211 11.58 -3.27 -20.77
C ARG A 211 10.97 -2.71 -19.50
N GLU A 212 11.05 -3.43 -18.38
CA GLU A 212 10.58 -2.94 -17.08
C GLU A 212 11.37 -1.72 -16.61
N ILE A 213 12.71 -1.74 -16.73
CA ILE A 213 13.56 -0.59 -16.41
C ILE A 213 13.14 0.63 -17.25
N ALA A 214 12.98 0.45 -18.56
CA ALA A 214 12.55 1.54 -19.43
C ALA A 214 11.14 2.06 -19.09
N ALA A 215 10.23 1.20 -18.61
CA ALA A 215 8.91 1.64 -18.16
C ALA A 215 9.01 2.49 -16.88
N LEU A 216 9.79 2.03 -15.90
CA LEU A 216 10.04 2.76 -14.65
C LEU A 216 10.72 4.11 -14.89
N ASP A 217 11.64 4.20 -15.86
CA ASP A 217 12.27 5.48 -16.22
C ASP A 217 11.25 6.49 -16.80
N ARG A 218 10.27 6.01 -17.59
CA ARG A 218 9.19 6.86 -18.10
C ARG A 218 8.27 7.34 -16.98
N GLU A 219 7.90 6.45 -16.06
CA GLU A 219 7.09 6.78 -14.89
C GLU A 219 7.80 7.81 -14.00
N ARG A 220 9.10 7.60 -13.73
CA ARG A 220 9.92 8.54 -12.98
C ARG A 220 9.95 9.92 -13.64
N ALA A 221 10.14 9.99 -14.95
CA ALA A 221 10.10 11.25 -15.69
C ALA A 221 8.72 11.91 -15.64
N SER A 222 7.62 11.14 -15.63
CA SER A 222 6.26 11.67 -15.46
C SER A 222 6.09 12.31 -14.08
N LEU A 223 6.48 11.60 -13.03
CA LEU A 223 6.39 12.08 -11.64
C LEU A 223 7.24 13.33 -11.41
N GLU A 224 8.41 13.45 -12.04
CA GLU A 224 9.25 14.65 -11.98
C GLU A 224 8.51 15.87 -12.57
N ARG A 225 7.77 15.68 -13.68
CA ARG A 225 6.97 16.75 -14.28
C ARG A 225 5.80 17.16 -13.40
N GLU A 226 5.06 16.20 -12.84
CA GLU A 226 3.96 16.46 -11.90
C GLU A 226 4.46 17.17 -10.63
N ARG A 227 5.62 16.77 -10.11
CA ARG A 227 6.25 17.48 -8.99
C ARG A 227 6.53 18.94 -9.33
N ALA A 228 7.06 19.20 -10.53
CA ALA A 228 7.31 20.56 -10.99
C ALA A 228 6.02 21.37 -11.19
N THR A 229 4.90 20.78 -11.59
CA THR A 229 3.62 21.50 -11.69
C THR A 229 3.08 21.86 -10.32
N VAL A 230 3.10 20.91 -9.37
CA VAL A 230 2.69 21.15 -7.98
C VAL A 230 3.55 22.23 -7.31
N ASP A 231 4.86 22.22 -7.53
CA ASP A 231 5.75 23.25 -6.97
C ASP A 231 5.42 24.66 -7.52
N ARG A 232 5.00 24.78 -8.79
CA ARG A 232 4.52 26.05 -9.37
C ARG A 232 3.19 26.48 -8.76
N GLU A 233 2.23 25.58 -8.64
CA GLU A 233 0.92 25.87 -8.03
C GLU A 233 1.09 26.33 -6.57
N LYS A 234 1.95 25.66 -5.81
CA LYS A 234 2.26 26.04 -4.43
C LYS A 234 2.86 27.46 -4.37
N ALA A 235 3.74 27.83 -5.30
CA ALA A 235 4.29 29.18 -5.36
C ALA A 235 3.22 30.24 -5.70
N LEU A 236 2.22 29.91 -6.53
CA LEU A 236 1.09 30.80 -6.81
C LEU A 236 0.19 30.97 -5.58
N LEU A 237 -0.17 29.87 -4.90
CA LEU A 237 -0.99 29.90 -3.70
C LEU A 237 -0.32 30.70 -2.57
N GLU A 238 1.00 30.61 -2.41
CA GLU A 238 1.71 31.42 -1.41
C GLU A 238 1.60 32.92 -1.75
N ARG A 239 1.72 33.30 -3.03
CA ARG A 239 1.53 34.70 -3.46
C ARG A 239 0.11 35.19 -3.18
N GLU A 240 -0.91 34.41 -3.55
CA GLU A 240 -2.31 34.74 -3.29
C GLU A 240 -2.59 34.89 -1.79
N LYS A 241 -2.04 34.00 -0.96
CA LYS A 241 -2.13 34.11 0.49
C LYS A 241 -1.54 35.43 1.00
N THR A 242 -0.38 35.87 0.50
CA THR A 242 0.17 37.17 0.90
C THR A 242 -0.67 38.36 0.43
N MET A 243 -1.36 38.23 -0.71
CA MET A 243 -2.28 39.28 -1.19
C MET A 243 -3.51 39.36 -0.29
N LEU A 244 -4.14 38.22 0.00
CA LEU A 244 -5.30 38.12 0.89
C LEU A 244 -4.99 38.63 2.30
N GLU A 245 -3.78 38.41 2.81
CA GLU A 245 -3.36 38.95 4.10
C GLU A 245 -3.29 40.48 4.10
N ARG A 246 -2.81 41.09 3.00
CA ARG A 246 -2.82 42.55 2.83
C ARG A 246 -4.24 43.10 2.71
N ASP A 247 -5.11 42.43 1.96
CA ASP A 247 -6.51 42.84 1.79
C ASP A 247 -7.28 42.76 3.10
N LYS A 248 -7.07 41.68 3.87
CA LYS A 248 -7.62 41.53 5.21
C LYS A 248 -7.21 42.69 6.12
N GLU A 249 -5.93 43.09 6.06
CA GLU A 249 -5.42 44.22 6.83
C GLU A 249 -5.99 45.56 6.34
N ALA A 250 -6.21 45.73 5.03
CA ALA A 250 -6.89 46.91 4.47
C ALA A 250 -8.32 47.03 4.98
N VAL A 251 -9.11 45.94 4.91
CA VAL A 251 -10.47 45.91 5.45
C VAL A 251 -10.50 46.20 6.95
N ARG A 252 -9.52 45.69 7.71
CA ARG A 252 -9.38 46.00 9.15
C ARG A 252 -9.17 47.49 9.38
N ARG A 253 -8.34 48.15 8.57
CA ARG A 253 -8.11 49.60 8.64
C ARG A 253 -9.38 50.39 8.29
N ASP A 254 -10.07 50.01 7.22
CA ASP A 254 -11.30 50.67 6.79
C ASP A 254 -12.40 50.55 7.84
N ARG A 255 -12.56 49.37 8.45
CA ARG A 255 -13.48 49.17 9.58
C ARG A 255 -13.19 50.13 10.73
N LEU A 256 -11.92 50.27 11.11
CA LEU A 256 -11.51 51.20 12.16
C LEU A 256 -11.73 52.67 11.75
N ALA A 257 -11.64 53.02 10.47
CA ALA A 257 -11.94 54.37 9.98
C ALA A 257 -13.45 54.65 10.05
N LEU A 258 -14.28 53.70 9.62
CA LEU A 258 -15.73 53.74 9.73
C LEU A 258 -16.20 53.87 11.19
N GLU A 259 -15.60 53.15 12.12
CA GLU A 259 -15.90 53.29 13.56
C GLU A 259 -15.58 54.70 14.08
N ARG A 260 -14.50 55.33 13.62
CA ARG A 260 -14.16 56.72 13.98
C ARG A 260 -15.16 57.73 13.38
N GLU A 261 -15.51 57.58 12.11
CA GLU A 261 -16.51 58.45 11.46
C GLU A 261 -17.88 58.29 12.10
N LYS A 262 -18.28 57.07 12.46
CA LYS A 262 -19.51 56.82 13.23
C LYS A 262 -19.48 57.57 14.57
N ALA A 263 -18.40 57.46 15.34
CA ALA A 263 -18.25 58.18 16.61
C ALA A 263 -18.26 59.72 16.42
N ARG A 264 -17.70 60.22 15.31
CA ARG A 264 -17.74 61.64 14.96
C ARG A 264 -19.17 62.09 14.65
N LEU A 265 -19.91 61.34 13.84
CA LEU A 265 -21.31 61.62 13.52
C LEU A 265 -22.19 61.58 14.77
N GLU A 266 -21.98 60.60 15.66
CA GLU A 266 -22.69 60.51 16.94
C GLU A 266 -22.49 61.77 17.79
N ARG A 267 -21.25 62.27 17.89
CA ARG A 267 -20.95 63.54 18.59
C ARG A 267 -21.58 64.76 17.93
N LEU A 268 -21.73 64.78 16.60
CA LEU A 268 -22.40 65.86 15.87
C LEU A 268 -23.92 65.79 15.96
N CYS A 269 -24.50 64.62 16.18
CA CYS A 269 -25.93 64.41 16.36
C CYS A 269 -26.39 64.58 17.82
N ALA A 270 -25.54 64.30 18.80
CA ALA A 270 -25.85 64.44 20.23
C ALA A 270 -26.34 65.86 20.67
N PRO A 271 -25.95 66.99 20.04
CA PRO A 271 -26.51 68.31 20.34
C PRO A 271 -27.89 68.56 19.72
N ARG A 272 -28.28 67.83 18.67
CA ARG A 272 -29.56 68.04 17.95
C ARG A 272 -30.77 67.45 18.66
N GLU A 273 -30.57 66.55 19.62
CA GLU A 273 -31.66 66.10 20.50
C GLU A 273 -32.03 67.15 21.55
N ARG A 274 -31.06 67.93 22.06
CA ARG A 274 -31.34 69.01 23.04
C ARG A 274 -31.92 70.28 22.42
N THR A 275 -31.73 70.50 21.12
CA THR A 275 -32.28 71.68 20.43
C THR A 275 -33.61 71.42 19.72
N LYS A 276 -34.08 70.17 19.65
CA LYS A 276 -35.51 69.92 19.39
C LYS A 276 -36.35 70.37 20.58
N ASP A 277 -35.89 70.09 21.79
CA ASP A 277 -36.55 70.57 23.02
C ASP A 277 -36.45 72.10 23.22
N ALA A 278 -35.49 72.78 22.57
CA ALA A 278 -35.34 74.25 22.63
C ALA A 278 -35.87 75.00 21.39
N SER A 279 -36.14 74.31 20.27
CA SER A 279 -36.68 74.92 19.04
C SER A 279 -38.19 74.71 18.87
N GLU A 280 -38.82 73.87 19.69
CA GLU A 280 -40.29 73.78 19.73
C GLU A 280 -40.95 75.06 20.26
N ASP A 281 -40.20 75.94 20.95
CA ASP A 281 -40.72 77.23 21.43
C ASP A 281 -40.66 78.38 20.40
N SER A 282 -39.99 78.23 19.25
CA SER A 282 -39.94 79.29 18.22
C SER A 282 -40.72 78.99 16.93
N SER A 283 -41.21 77.75 16.76
CA SER A 283 -42.05 77.39 15.59
C SER A 283 -43.56 77.35 15.89
N LYS A 284 -43.98 77.56 17.15
CA LYS A 284 -45.40 77.52 17.54
C LYS A 284 -46.25 78.67 16.99
N GLY A 285 -45.63 79.80 16.63
CA GLY A 285 -46.37 80.99 16.17
C GLY A 285 -46.94 80.91 14.74
N LYS A 286 -46.53 79.93 13.91
CA LYS A 286 -47.08 79.74 12.56
C LYS A 286 -48.07 78.58 12.47
N ASP A 287 -47.90 77.53 13.30
CA ASP A 287 -48.87 76.43 13.35
C ASP A 287 -50.16 76.83 14.08
N SER A 288 -50.11 77.74 15.06
CA SER A 288 -51.31 78.20 15.79
C SER A 288 -52.30 78.98 14.90
N ASP A 289 -51.81 79.81 13.97
CA ASP A 289 -52.67 80.55 13.01
C ASP A 289 -53.33 79.59 11.99
N VAL A 290 -52.63 78.50 11.65
CA VAL A 290 -53.18 77.45 10.76
C VAL A 290 -54.22 76.59 11.50
N THR A 291 -54.02 76.29 12.78
CA THR A 291 -55.02 75.58 13.59
C THR A 291 -56.25 76.45 13.86
N ASP A 292 -56.08 77.73 14.21
CA ASP A 292 -57.20 78.65 14.47
C ASP A 292 -58.07 78.86 13.23
N ARG A 293 -57.47 78.98 12.04
CA ARG A 293 -58.24 79.06 10.77
C ARG A 293 -59.00 77.78 10.46
N LYS A 294 -58.41 76.62 10.74
CA LYS A 294 -59.09 75.33 10.54
C LYS A 294 -60.26 75.18 11.50
N GLU A 295 -60.12 75.59 12.75
CA GLU A 295 -61.21 75.57 13.73
C GLU A 295 -62.33 76.55 13.36
N GLN A 296 -62.00 77.78 12.93
CA GLN A 296 -63.00 78.72 12.40
C GLN A 296 -63.74 78.17 11.18
N PHE A 297 -63.02 77.51 10.27
CA PHE A 297 -63.63 76.90 9.09
C PHE A 297 -64.57 75.75 9.45
N LEU A 298 -64.18 74.90 10.40
CA LEU A 298 -65.05 73.82 10.91
C LEU A 298 -66.30 74.39 11.59
N ASN A 299 -66.17 75.44 12.39
CA ASN A 299 -67.30 76.07 13.07
C ASN A 299 -68.27 76.74 12.07
N LEU A 300 -67.75 77.34 10.99
CA LEU A 300 -68.56 77.86 9.89
C LEU A 300 -69.27 76.75 9.13
N PHE A 301 -68.60 75.61 8.90
CA PHE A 301 -69.21 74.44 8.28
C PHE A 301 -70.31 73.84 9.15
N GLU A 302 -70.10 73.74 10.45
CA GLU A 302 -71.09 73.24 11.41
C GLU A 302 -72.32 74.14 11.42
N ARG A 303 -72.15 75.47 11.48
CA ARG A 303 -73.28 76.43 11.37
C ARG A 303 -73.95 76.42 10.00
N LEU A 304 -73.25 76.02 8.92
CA LEU A 304 -73.86 75.89 7.60
C LEU A 304 -74.71 74.62 7.51
N ILE A 305 -74.26 73.52 8.11
CA ILE A 305 -74.99 72.26 8.18
C ILE A 305 -76.21 72.39 9.11
N GLU A 306 -76.12 73.18 10.18
CA GLU A 306 -77.23 73.41 11.12
C GLU A 306 -78.33 74.36 10.59
N ASN A 307 -78.06 75.13 9.52
CA ASN A 307 -79.00 76.09 8.94
C ASN A 307 -79.61 75.62 7.59
N PHE A 308 -79.42 74.35 7.23
CA PHE A 308 -80.06 73.67 6.09
C PHE A 308 -80.89 72.47 6.57
#